data_AF-A0A172XDA0-F1
#
_entry.id   AF-A0A172XDA0-F1
#
_cell.length_a   1.000
_cell.length_b   1.000
_cell.length_c   1.000
_cell.angle_alpha   90.00
_cell.angle_beta   90.00
_cell.angle_gamma   90.00
#
_symmetry.space_group_name_H-M   'P 1'
#
loop_
_entity.id
_entity.type
_entity.pdbx_description
1 polymer ?
#
loop_
_entity_poly.entity_id
_entity_poly.type
_entity_poly.pdbx_seq_one_letter_code
_entity_poly.pdbx_strand_id
1 'polypeptide(L)'
;MESILERLKKKKLEINDKGNESIFIKMEKSNNRTIYHTRIIMDFYTFGVNRNQKNKFFIAFRSLFNIQKIHEFNLFPLKEDDKFLGIFYGHKKPLQGIITEYEENGIMKASTLSKVYYIEFRFKKGSVFCYIKGIARLIKKEKSKTQYSQFLLELIINLEKQVYEFYGKNLPSGGIINKWIEKNLQ
;
A
#
# COMPACT_ATOMS: atom_id res chain seq x y z
N MET A 1 13.58 28.19 28.73
CA MET A 1 12.63 28.11 27.61
C MET A 1 13.30 27.24 26.55
N GLU A 2 12.88 25.99 26.35
CA GLU A 2 13.51 25.06 25.40
C GLU A 2 13.48 25.69 23.99
N SER A 3 14.61 25.70 23.28
CA SER A 3 14.65 26.28 21.94
C SER A 3 13.77 25.47 20.98
N ILE A 4 13.17 26.13 19.98
CA ILE A 4 12.36 25.47 18.95
C ILE A 4 13.15 24.32 18.30
N LEU A 5 14.46 24.50 18.14
CA LEU A 5 15.37 23.51 17.56
C LEU A 5 15.52 22.27 18.45
N GLU A 6 15.61 22.43 19.77
CA GLU A 6 15.66 21.32 20.72
C GLU A 6 14.34 20.55 20.77
N ARG A 7 13.19 21.23 20.75
CA ARG A 7 11.88 20.56 20.65
C ARG A 7 11.74 19.74 19.37
N LEU A 8 12.28 20.24 18.25
CA LEU A 8 12.30 19.51 16.97
C LEU A 8 13.23 18.30 17.00
N LYS A 9 14.42 18.43 17.60
CA LYS A 9 15.36 17.31 17.78
C LYS A 9 14.81 16.24 18.73
N LYS A 10 14.19 16.64 19.83
CA LYS A 10 13.55 15.75 20.81
C LYS A 10 12.37 14.99 20.20
N LYS A 11 11.50 15.68 19.44
CA LYS A 11 10.46 15.02 18.63
C LYS A 11 11.03 14.03 17.61
N LYS A 12 12.13 14.37 16.95
CA LYS A 12 12.78 13.46 15.98
C LYS A 12 13.33 12.20 16.66
N LEU A 13 13.89 12.33 17.86
CA LEU A 13 14.35 11.21 18.68
C LEU A 13 13.19 10.37 19.20
N GLU A 14 12.12 10.99 19.71
CA GLU A 14 10.88 10.30 20.13
C GLU A 14 10.20 9.53 18.99
N ILE A 15 10.29 10.04 17.76
CA ILE A 15 9.80 9.35 16.55
C ILE A 15 10.67 8.14 16.21
N ASN A 16 11.98 8.21 16.44
CA ASN A 16 12.90 7.11 16.18
C ASN A 16 12.89 6.03 17.29
N ASP A 17 12.59 6.39 18.54
CA ASP A 17 12.54 5.47 19.70
C ASP A 17 11.24 4.66 19.80
N LYS A 18 10.14 5.13 19.19
CA LYS A 18 8.95 4.29 19.00
C LYS A 18 9.30 3.27 17.93
N GLY A 19 9.66 2.05 18.32
CA GLY A 19 10.07 0.90 17.49
C GLY A 19 9.11 0.42 16.39
N ASN A 20 8.28 1.30 15.81
CA ASN A 20 7.59 1.08 14.56
C ASN A 20 8.58 1.16 13.41
N GLU A 21 9.12 0.01 13.04
CA GLU A 21 9.75 -0.14 11.73
C GLU A 21 8.83 0.45 10.64
N SER A 22 9.29 1.51 9.99
CA SER A 22 8.56 2.20 8.92
C SER A 22 8.03 1.20 7.89
N ILE A 23 6.78 1.37 7.45
CA ILE A 23 6.25 0.60 6.32
C ILE A 23 7.05 0.87 5.04
N PHE A 24 7.65 2.05 4.91
CA PHE A 24 8.48 2.45 3.76
C PHE A 24 9.91 1.94 3.92
N ILE A 25 10.35 1.13 2.95
CA ILE A 25 11.70 0.54 2.91
C ILE A 25 12.64 1.27 1.95
N LYS A 26 12.08 2.02 0.98
CA LYS A 26 12.84 2.75 -0.02
C LYS A 26 12.13 4.04 -0.40
N MET A 27 12.92 5.08 -0.59
CA MET A 27 12.50 6.37 -1.12
C MET A 27 13.43 6.73 -2.27
N GLU A 28 12.86 7.05 -3.43
CA GLU A 28 13.58 7.49 -4.62
C GLU A 28 13.25 8.96 -4.87
N LYS A 29 14.27 9.79 -5.14
CA LYS A 29 14.10 11.20 -5.49
C LYS A 29 14.76 11.45 -6.84
N SER A 30 13.99 11.94 -7.79
CA SER A 30 14.49 12.34 -9.11
C SER A 30 13.61 13.46 -9.68
N ASN A 31 14.22 14.51 -10.24
CA ASN A 31 13.52 15.61 -10.93
C ASN A 31 12.29 16.16 -10.20
N ASN A 32 12.45 16.56 -8.93
CA ASN A 32 11.37 17.04 -8.04
C ASN A 32 10.21 16.06 -7.80
N ARG A 33 10.38 14.78 -8.18
CA ARG A 33 9.44 13.69 -7.92
C ARG A 33 9.99 12.80 -6.82
N THR A 34 9.17 12.50 -5.81
CA THR A 34 9.51 11.55 -4.74
C THR A 34 8.65 10.30 -4.84
N ILE A 35 9.28 9.13 -4.90
CA ILE A 35 8.59 7.83 -4.94
C ILE A 35 8.88 7.08 -3.64
N TYR A 36 7.83 6.64 -2.96
CA TYR A 36 7.93 5.83 -1.76
C TYR A 36 7.53 4.39 -2.06
N HIS A 37 8.27 3.46 -1.48
CA HIS A 37 8.08 2.02 -1.65
C HIS A 37 7.86 1.38 -0.29
N THR A 38 6.71 0.72 -0.12
CA THR A 38 6.46 -0.06 1.09
C THR A 38 7.28 -1.35 1.09
N ARG A 39 7.41 -1.98 2.26
CA ARG A 39 7.66 -3.42 2.35
C ARG A 39 6.54 -4.20 1.65
N ILE A 40 6.81 -5.45 1.32
CA ILE A 40 5.77 -6.37 0.84
C ILE A 40 4.86 -6.70 2.03
N ILE A 41 3.56 -6.56 1.83
CA ILE A 41 2.50 -6.78 2.81
C ILE A 41 1.55 -7.86 2.32
N MET A 42 0.82 -8.48 3.26
CA MET A 42 -0.13 -9.55 2.91
C MET A 42 -1.35 -8.96 2.19
N ASP A 43 -2.13 -8.17 2.94
CA ASP A 43 -3.39 -7.54 2.52
C ASP A 43 -3.78 -6.35 3.41
N PHE A 44 -4.96 -5.79 3.15
CA PHE A 44 -5.55 -4.69 3.91
C PHE A 44 -6.09 -5.14 5.26
N TYR A 45 -5.86 -4.31 6.27
CA TYR A 45 -6.52 -4.41 7.57
C TYR A 45 -7.74 -3.48 7.63
N THR A 46 -7.52 -2.17 7.46
CA THR A 46 -8.57 -1.15 7.41
C THR A 46 -8.04 0.15 6.80
N PHE A 47 -8.93 1.07 6.42
CA PHE A 47 -8.59 2.38 5.87
C PHE A 47 -9.76 3.34 6.04
N GLY A 48 -9.49 4.63 5.89
CA GLY A 48 -10.53 5.65 5.84
C GLY A 48 -10.04 7.04 6.19
N VAL A 49 -10.95 8.01 6.11
CA VAL A 49 -10.72 9.36 6.62
C VAL A 49 -10.82 9.32 8.14
N ASN A 50 -9.82 9.85 8.84
CA ASN A 50 -9.87 9.94 10.29
C ASN A 50 -11.03 10.87 10.71
N ARG A 51 -11.95 10.35 11.55
CA ARG A 51 -13.15 11.08 12.01
C ARG A 51 -12.81 12.41 12.70
N ASN A 52 -11.69 12.45 13.43
CA ASN A 52 -11.24 13.62 14.19
C ASN A 52 -10.28 14.50 13.37
N GLN A 53 -9.64 13.93 12.34
CA GLN A 53 -8.66 14.61 11.48
C GLN A 53 -9.01 14.36 10.02
N LYS A 54 -10.02 15.08 9.52
CA LYS A 54 -10.48 14.95 8.12
C LYS A 54 -9.40 15.25 7.07
N ASN A 55 -8.27 15.80 7.49
CA ASN A 55 -7.10 16.08 6.66
C ASN A 55 -6.12 14.90 6.57
N LYS A 56 -6.53 13.67 6.90
CA LYS A 56 -5.71 12.47 6.73
C LYS A 56 -6.59 11.29 6.32
N PHE A 57 -6.14 10.58 5.30
CA PHE A 57 -6.70 9.30 4.91
C PHE A 57 -5.71 8.20 5.30
N PHE A 58 -6.01 7.44 6.34
CA PHE A 58 -5.12 6.37 6.81
C PHE A 58 -5.36 5.09 6.02
N ILE A 59 -4.29 4.32 5.83
CA ILE A 59 -4.35 2.98 5.25
C ILE A 59 -3.50 2.07 6.13
N ALA A 60 -4.11 1.01 6.64
CA ALA A 60 -3.48 0.01 7.49
C ALA A 60 -3.52 -1.36 6.84
N PHE A 61 -2.41 -2.10 6.98
CA PHE A 61 -2.15 -3.36 6.31
C PHE A 61 -1.65 -4.40 7.29
N ARG A 62 -1.96 -5.67 7.00
CA ARG A 62 -1.38 -6.81 7.71
C ARG A 62 0.00 -7.13 7.16
N SER A 63 0.96 -7.34 8.06
CA SER A 63 2.32 -7.74 7.66
C SER A 63 2.32 -9.09 6.96
N LEU A 64 3.34 -9.32 6.13
CA LEU A 64 3.47 -10.52 5.31
C LEU A 64 3.63 -11.81 6.12
N PHE A 65 4.41 -11.77 7.21
CA PHE A 65 4.78 -12.95 8.01
C PHE A 65 4.09 -13.02 9.37
N ASN A 66 3.53 -11.90 9.85
CA ASN A 66 2.80 -11.85 11.11
C ASN A 66 1.53 -11.03 10.91
N ILE A 67 0.39 -11.70 10.77
CA ILE A 67 -0.92 -11.07 10.54
C ILE A 67 -1.33 -10.12 11.68
N GLN A 68 -0.83 -10.32 12.90
CA GLN A 68 -1.09 -9.44 14.05
C GLN A 68 -0.28 -8.13 13.96
N LYS A 69 0.84 -8.12 13.22
CA LYS A 69 1.65 -6.92 13.03
C LYS A 69 1.00 -6.05 11.95
N ILE A 70 0.51 -4.88 12.36
CA ILE A 70 -0.13 -3.90 11.48
C ILE A 70 0.86 -2.81 11.10
N HIS A 71 0.90 -2.48 9.81
CA HIS A 71 1.65 -1.35 9.28
C HIS A 71 0.70 -0.33 8.67
N GLU A 72 0.90 0.94 8.97
CA GLU A 72 0.03 2.01 8.47
C GLU A 72 0.81 3.19 7.91
N PHE A 73 0.16 3.93 7.03
CA PHE A 73 0.58 5.28 6.66
C PHE A 73 -0.64 6.15 6.36
N ASN A 74 -0.41 7.46 6.22
CA ASN A 74 -1.44 8.41 5.88
C ASN A 74 -1.18 9.00 4.49
N LEU A 75 -2.23 9.10 3.70
CA LEU A 75 -2.37 10.01 2.58
C LEU A 75 -2.82 11.38 3.11
N PHE A 76 -2.29 12.44 2.52
CA PHE A 76 -2.49 13.81 2.98
C PHE A 76 -3.14 14.67 1.89
N PRO A 77 -3.82 15.78 2.27
CA PRO A 77 -4.32 16.77 1.33
C PRO A 77 -3.18 17.29 0.45
N LEU A 78 -3.54 17.60 -0.79
CA LEU A 78 -2.62 18.16 -1.76
C LEU A 78 -2.16 19.55 -1.28
N LYS A 79 -0.89 19.85 -1.47
CA LYS A 79 -0.31 21.17 -1.21
C LYS A 79 0.18 21.76 -2.52
N GLU A 80 0.11 23.09 -2.63
CA GLU A 80 0.66 23.86 -3.76
C GLU A 80 0.11 23.39 -5.12
N ASP A 81 0.97 23.18 -6.10
CA ASP A 81 0.65 22.74 -7.46
C ASP A 81 0.67 21.21 -7.65
N ASP A 82 0.71 20.42 -6.57
CA ASP A 82 0.61 18.96 -6.66
C ASP A 82 -0.82 18.52 -6.98
N LYS A 83 -0.96 17.36 -7.62
CA LYS A 83 -2.24 16.83 -8.09
C LYS A 83 -2.29 15.33 -7.92
N PHE A 84 -3.37 14.82 -7.34
CA PHE A 84 -3.67 13.39 -7.38
C PHE A 84 -4.01 12.98 -8.82
N LEU A 85 -3.21 12.10 -9.41
CA LEU A 85 -3.36 11.63 -10.79
C LEU A 85 -4.20 10.36 -10.89
N GLY A 86 -4.31 9.61 -9.80
CA GLY A 86 -5.17 8.42 -9.72
C GLY A 86 -4.50 7.25 -9.02
N ILE A 87 -5.23 6.13 -9.00
CA ILE A 87 -4.74 4.82 -8.56
C ILE A 87 -4.31 4.01 -9.79
N PHE A 88 -3.19 3.32 -9.68
CA PHE A 88 -2.69 2.43 -10.74
C PHE A 88 -2.29 1.08 -10.15
N TYR A 89 -2.50 0.01 -10.91
CA TYR A 89 -2.10 -1.34 -10.54
C TYR A 89 -1.04 -1.86 -11.50
N GLY A 90 -0.20 -2.75 -11.00
CA GLY A 90 0.79 -3.42 -11.82
C GLY A 90 1.57 -4.46 -11.03
N HIS A 91 2.65 -4.92 -11.62
CA HIS A 91 3.60 -5.82 -10.98
C HIS A 91 5.03 -5.44 -11.32
N LYS A 92 5.97 -5.77 -10.45
CA LYS A 92 7.41 -5.59 -10.64
C LYS A 92 8.16 -6.80 -10.07
N LYS A 93 9.43 -6.96 -10.44
CA LYS A 93 10.34 -7.81 -9.68
C LYS A 93 10.48 -7.25 -8.27
N PRO A 94 10.51 -8.09 -7.22
CA PRO A 94 10.70 -7.61 -5.85
C PRO A 94 12.00 -6.82 -5.70
N LEU A 95 11.95 -5.75 -4.91
CA LEU A 95 13.13 -4.94 -4.59
C LEU A 95 14.13 -5.69 -3.69
N GLN A 96 13.65 -6.69 -2.95
CA GLN A 96 14.42 -7.58 -2.09
C GLN A 96 14.00 -9.02 -2.42
N GLY A 97 14.95 -9.96 -2.45
CA GLY A 97 14.65 -11.38 -2.64
C GLY A 97 13.84 -11.89 -1.45
N ILE A 98 12.53 -12.07 -1.62
CA ILE A 98 11.68 -12.64 -0.58
C ILE A 98 11.60 -14.14 -0.81
N ILE A 99 12.12 -14.89 0.16
CA ILE A 99 11.96 -16.34 0.27
C ILE A 99 10.73 -16.59 1.14
N THR A 100 9.72 -17.27 0.58
CA THR A 100 8.59 -17.79 1.34
C THR A 100 8.84 -19.28 1.56
N GLU A 101 9.01 -19.66 2.82
CA GLU A 101 9.06 -21.06 3.23
C GLU A 101 7.64 -21.56 3.51
N TYR A 102 7.32 -22.76 3.04
CA TYR A 102 6.06 -23.43 3.28
C TYR A 102 6.27 -24.94 3.31
N GLU A 103 5.45 -25.63 4.10
CA GLU A 103 5.46 -27.08 4.18
C GLU A 103 4.49 -27.67 3.16
N GLU A 104 4.96 -28.63 2.37
CA GLU A 104 4.13 -29.40 1.44
C GLU A 104 4.48 -30.88 1.60
N ASN A 105 3.50 -31.67 2.06
CA ASN A 105 3.65 -33.10 2.33
C ASN A 105 4.80 -33.45 3.31
N GLY A 106 4.99 -32.67 4.37
CA GLY A 106 6.07 -32.89 5.35
C GLY A 106 7.45 -32.42 4.89
N ILE A 107 7.56 -31.82 3.70
CA ILE A 107 8.82 -31.30 3.16
C ILE A 107 8.77 -29.77 3.18
N MET A 108 9.76 -29.16 3.82
CA MET A 108 9.97 -27.71 3.77
C MET A 108 10.41 -27.29 2.37
N LYS A 109 9.62 -26.44 1.72
CA LYS A 109 9.91 -25.85 0.42
C LYS A 109 10.11 -24.35 0.56
N ALA A 110 11.11 -23.82 -0.11
CA ALA A 110 11.37 -22.39 -0.21
C ALA A 110 11.03 -21.92 -1.63
N SER A 111 10.23 -20.86 -1.75
CA SER A 111 9.94 -20.23 -3.05
C SER A 111 10.34 -18.76 -3.04
N THR A 112 11.07 -18.35 -4.07
CA THR A 112 11.36 -16.94 -4.31
C THR A 112 10.19 -16.28 -5.03
N LEU A 113 9.72 -15.13 -4.53
CA LEU A 113 8.66 -14.39 -5.19
C LEU A 113 9.18 -13.80 -6.51
N SER A 114 8.72 -14.29 -7.67
CA SER A 114 9.21 -13.84 -8.99
C SER A 114 8.66 -12.47 -9.42
N LYS A 115 7.46 -12.12 -8.94
CA LYS A 115 6.79 -10.84 -9.17
C LYS A 115 5.96 -10.45 -7.95
N VAL A 116 5.94 -9.16 -7.63
CA VAL A 116 5.07 -8.58 -6.61
C VAL A 116 4.12 -7.59 -7.27
N TYR A 117 2.85 -7.67 -6.87
CA TYR A 117 1.80 -6.77 -7.34
C TYR A 117 1.72 -5.54 -6.45
N TYR A 118 1.30 -4.42 -7.02
CA TYR A 118 1.21 -3.18 -6.28
C TYR A 118 -0.07 -2.40 -6.59
N ILE A 119 -0.43 -1.57 -5.62
CA ILE A 119 -1.27 -0.38 -5.82
C ILE A 119 -0.37 0.84 -5.75
N GLU A 120 -0.48 1.73 -6.71
CA GLU A 120 0.22 3.00 -6.75
C GLU A 120 -0.78 4.14 -6.55
N PHE A 121 -0.58 4.95 -5.51
CA PHE A 121 -1.21 6.26 -5.38
C PHE A 121 -0.32 7.28 -6.07
N ARG A 122 -0.74 7.74 -7.25
CA ARG A 122 0.08 8.61 -8.09
C ARG A 122 -0.29 10.07 -7.92
N PHE A 123 0.74 10.90 -7.77
CA PHE A 123 0.67 12.36 -7.69
C PHE A 123 1.54 12.99 -8.78
N LYS A 124 1.37 14.29 -9.02
CA LYS A 124 2.23 15.06 -9.95
C LYS A 124 3.66 15.11 -9.43
N LYS A 125 3.85 15.36 -8.12
CA LYS A 125 5.17 15.44 -7.47
C LYS A 125 5.63 14.13 -6.80
N GLY A 126 4.88 13.05 -6.92
CA GLY A 126 5.31 11.79 -6.30
C GLY A 126 4.43 10.59 -6.55
N SER A 127 4.82 9.45 -5.97
CA SER A 127 4.02 8.22 -5.95
C SER A 127 4.25 7.46 -4.66
N VAL A 128 3.24 6.71 -4.23
CA VAL A 128 3.37 5.71 -3.16
C VAL A 128 3.04 4.33 -3.73
N PHE A 129 4.03 3.45 -3.78
CA PHE A 129 3.86 2.05 -4.20
C PHE A 129 3.66 1.15 -2.98
N CYS A 130 2.48 0.56 -2.88
CA CYS A 130 2.10 -0.42 -1.88
C CYS A 130 2.16 -1.82 -2.48
N TYR A 131 3.07 -2.67 -2.01
CA TYR A 131 3.30 -4.00 -2.56
C TYR A 131 2.49 -5.08 -1.84
N ILE A 132 1.43 -5.60 -2.48
CA ILE A 132 0.42 -6.44 -1.83
C ILE A 132 0.42 -7.84 -2.43
N LYS A 133 0.75 -8.86 -1.61
CA LYS A 133 0.77 -10.26 -2.06
C LYS A 133 -0.62 -10.76 -2.45
N GLY A 134 -1.66 -10.37 -1.70
CA GLY A 134 -3.04 -10.80 -1.94
C GLY A 134 -3.58 -10.49 -3.35
N ILE A 135 -3.14 -9.40 -3.98
CA ILE A 135 -3.60 -8.99 -5.33
C ILE A 135 -3.31 -10.07 -6.39
N ALA A 136 -2.23 -10.84 -6.21
CA ALA A 136 -1.89 -11.94 -7.13
C ALA A 136 -3.01 -12.97 -7.29
N ARG A 137 -3.88 -13.12 -6.28
CA ARG A 137 -4.98 -14.09 -6.28
C ARG A 137 -6.18 -13.62 -7.09
N LEU A 138 -6.33 -12.31 -7.30
CA LEU A 138 -7.46 -11.73 -8.00
C LEU A 138 -7.42 -12.01 -9.51
N ILE A 139 -6.21 -12.16 -10.06
CA ILE A 139 -6.02 -12.42 -11.50
C ILE A 139 -5.95 -13.91 -11.86
N LYS A 140 -5.94 -14.80 -10.86
CA LYS A 140 -5.87 -16.25 -11.06
C LYS A 140 -7.28 -16.84 -11.10
N LYS A 141 -7.72 -17.37 -12.24
CA LYS A 141 -9.11 -17.89 -12.40
C LYS A 141 -9.50 -18.90 -11.32
N GLU A 142 -8.58 -19.76 -10.90
CA GLU A 142 -8.81 -20.80 -9.90
C GLU A 142 -8.89 -20.25 -8.46
N LYS A 143 -8.41 -19.02 -8.21
CA LYS A 143 -8.42 -18.39 -6.88
C LYS A 143 -9.35 -17.18 -6.79
N SER A 144 -9.75 -16.57 -7.90
CA SER A 144 -10.56 -15.34 -7.92
C SER A 144 -11.96 -15.55 -7.32
N LYS A 145 -12.52 -16.76 -7.43
CA LYS A 145 -13.83 -17.12 -6.87
C LYS A 145 -13.81 -17.51 -5.38
N THR A 146 -12.63 -17.55 -4.75
CA THR A 146 -12.55 -17.87 -3.31
C THR A 146 -13.13 -16.73 -2.48
N GLN A 147 -13.75 -17.05 -1.34
CA GLN A 147 -14.32 -16.06 -0.42
C GLN A 147 -13.32 -14.96 -0.04
N TYR A 148 -12.07 -15.35 0.22
CA TYR A 148 -10.98 -14.41 0.49
C TYR A 148 -10.77 -13.41 -0.67
N SER A 149 -10.72 -13.89 -1.91
CA SER A 149 -10.48 -13.04 -3.08
C SER A 149 -11.64 -12.08 -3.33
N GLN A 150 -12.88 -12.54 -3.14
CA GLN A 150 -14.07 -11.69 -3.24
C GLN A 150 -14.06 -10.58 -2.18
N PHE A 151 -13.77 -10.94 -0.93
CA PHE A 151 -13.64 -9.96 0.16
C PHE A 151 -12.52 -8.94 -0.09
N LEU A 152 -11.34 -9.42 -0.54
CA LEU A 152 -10.22 -8.54 -0.89
C LEU A 152 -10.59 -7.58 -2.04
N LEU A 153 -11.30 -8.07 -3.06
CA LEU A 153 -11.74 -7.24 -4.18
C LEU A 153 -12.70 -6.15 -3.71
N GLU A 154 -13.69 -6.50 -2.89
CA GLU A 154 -14.64 -5.54 -2.32
C GLU A 154 -13.94 -4.47 -1.48
N LEU A 155 -12.99 -4.88 -0.64
CA LEU A 155 -12.14 -3.94 0.12
C LEU A 155 -11.38 -2.98 -0.80
N ILE A 156 -10.78 -3.46 -1.88
CA ILE A 156 -10.05 -2.61 -2.82
C ILE A 156 -10.98 -1.65 -3.56
N ILE A 157 -12.17 -2.11 -3.99
CA ILE A 157 -13.17 -1.24 -4.62
C ILE A 157 -13.61 -0.12 -3.67
N ASN A 158 -13.82 -0.45 -2.40
CA ASN A 158 -14.18 0.55 -1.38
C ASN A 158 -13.01 1.53 -1.11
N LEU A 159 -11.77 1.04 -1.05
CA LEU A 159 -10.58 1.88 -0.93
C LEU A 159 -10.49 2.88 -2.10
N GLU A 160 -10.67 2.41 -3.33
CA GLU A 160 -10.65 3.27 -4.52
C GLU A 160 -11.67 4.40 -4.40
N LYS A 161 -12.91 4.05 -4.06
CA LYS A 161 -14.00 5.03 -3.89
C LYS A 161 -13.63 6.08 -2.85
N GLN A 162 -13.20 5.67 -1.66
CA GLN A 162 -12.91 6.61 -0.57
C GLN A 162 -11.67 7.46 -0.83
N VAL A 163 -10.63 6.93 -1.48
CA VAL A 163 -9.45 7.71 -1.85
C VAL A 163 -9.80 8.76 -2.91
N TYR A 164 -10.62 8.41 -3.89
CA TYR A 164 -11.09 9.37 -4.88
C TYR A 164 -11.94 10.47 -4.25
N GLU A 165 -12.86 10.11 -3.35
CA GLU A 165 -13.68 11.05 -2.58
C GLU A 165 -12.80 11.98 -1.72
N PHE A 166 -11.80 11.43 -1.02
CA PHE A 166 -10.86 12.20 -0.21
C PHE A 166 -10.11 13.27 -1.02
N TYR A 167 -9.81 13.01 -2.29
CA TYR A 167 -9.18 13.97 -3.20
C TYR A 167 -10.18 14.77 -4.05
N GLY A 168 -11.49 14.69 -3.75
CA GLY A 168 -12.54 15.43 -4.47
C GLY A 168 -12.65 15.04 -5.95
N LYS A 169 -12.41 13.77 -6.28
CA LYS A 169 -12.46 13.24 -7.65
C LYS A 169 -13.53 12.17 -7.80
N ASN A 170 -14.03 12.02 -9.02
CA ASN A 170 -14.92 10.92 -9.38
C ASN A 170 -14.10 9.69 -9.78
N LEU A 171 -14.45 8.53 -9.22
CA LEU A 171 -13.87 7.24 -9.62
C LEU A 171 -14.32 6.91 -11.06
N PRO A 172 -13.42 6.44 -11.95
CA PRO A 172 -13.81 6.01 -13.28
C PRO A 172 -14.85 4.88 -13.24
N SER A 173 -15.81 4.93 -14.17
CA SER A 173 -16.84 3.88 -14.29
C SER A 173 -16.22 2.48 -14.39
N GLY A 174 -16.82 1.52 -13.69
CA GLY A 174 -16.34 0.13 -13.59
C GLY A 174 -15.26 -0.12 -12.54
N GLY A 175 -14.66 0.92 -11.94
CA GLY A 175 -13.56 0.76 -10.99
C GLY A 175 -12.23 0.43 -11.68
N ILE A 176 -11.12 0.76 -11.03
CA ILE A 176 -9.79 0.65 -11.64
C ILE A 176 -9.28 -0.78 -11.49
N ILE A 177 -9.48 -1.39 -10.32
CA ILE A 177 -9.08 -2.77 -10.05
C ILE A 177 -9.79 -3.78 -10.96
N ASN A 178 -11.10 -3.62 -11.20
CA ASN A 178 -11.85 -4.56 -12.07
C ASN A 178 -11.31 -4.54 -13.49
N LYS A 179 -11.14 -3.34 -14.06
CA LYS A 179 -10.53 -3.16 -15.39
C LYS A 179 -9.11 -3.72 -15.46
N TRP A 180 -8.35 -3.61 -14.38
CA TRP A 180 -7.01 -4.17 -14.32
C TRP A 180 -7.03 -5.71 -14.25
N ILE A 181 -7.93 -6.31 -13.46
CA ILE A 181 -8.11 -7.77 -13.37
C ILE A 181 -8.52 -8.34 -14.73
N GLU A 182 -9.53 -7.76 -15.39
CA GLU A 182 -10.02 -8.21 -16.70
C GLU A 182 -8.89 -8.29 -17.73
N LYS A 183 -7.98 -7.29 -17.74
CA LYS A 183 -6.84 -7.25 -18.67
C LYS A 183 -5.71 -8.22 -18.33
N ASN A 184 -5.65 -8.70 -17.09
CA ASN A 184 -4.53 -9.51 -16.59
C ASN A 184 -4.97 -10.92 -16.15
N LEU A 185 -6.20 -11.32 -16.45
CA LEU A 185 -6.76 -12.60 -16.06
C LEU A 185 -5.94 -13.74 -16.68
N GLN A 186 -5.43 -14.63 -15.82
CA GLN A 186 -4.65 -15.81 -16.19
C GLN A 186 -5.55 -17.04 -16.04
#